data_AF-A0A4U9I3C4-F1
#
_entry.id   AF-A0A4U9I3C4-F1
#
_cell.length_a   1.000
_cell.length_b   1.000
_cell.length_c   1.000
_cell.angle_alpha   90.00
_cell.angle_beta   90.00
_cell.angle_gamma   90.00
#
_symmetry.space_group_name_H-M   'P 1'
#
loop_
_entity.id
_entity.type
_entity.pdbx_description
1 polymer ?
#
loop_
_entity_poly.entity_id
_entity_poly.type
_entity_poly.pdbx_seq_one_letter_code
_entity_poly.pdbx_strand_id
1 'polypeptide(L)'
;MSKFTKEQLIAHITSMIEVTKEVSTDALPDRYKIRALRDTATYEIALATLTAEPVAWDYEWASCITCEGPQSFKRVIEREAPPEWAIEEGQARNIIPLYPAPPVPAVPDNGRTEFEAWYGENCGLSGADLESEFNRNDDGEYIYSGAADAWKAWKASREVMIQGEKEVVPHETD
;
A
#
# COMPACT_ATOMS: atom_id res chain seq x y z
N MET A 1 -26.69 -5.52 -21.48
CA MET A 1 -26.32 -4.80 -20.25
C MET A 1 -25.28 -3.75 -20.65
N SER A 2 -25.59 -2.47 -20.53
CA SER A 2 -24.61 -1.41 -20.78
C SER A 2 -23.50 -1.54 -19.74
N LYS A 3 -22.31 -1.97 -20.15
CA LYS A 3 -21.14 -2.04 -19.27
C LYS A 3 -20.54 -0.63 -19.25
N PHE A 4 -20.35 -0.07 -18.06
CA PHE A 4 -19.57 1.15 -17.89
C PHE A 4 -18.22 0.99 -18.61
N THR A 5 -17.84 1.96 -19.44
CA THR A 5 -16.51 1.97 -20.05
C THR A 5 -15.46 2.42 -19.03
N LYS A 6 -14.18 2.14 -19.32
CA LYS A 6 -13.06 2.58 -18.49
C LYS A 6 -13.08 4.10 -18.30
N GLU A 7 -13.37 4.84 -19.37
CA GLU A 7 -13.41 6.30 -19.40
C GLU A 7 -14.58 6.83 -18.56
N GLN A 8 -15.75 6.19 -18.63
CA GLN A 8 -16.90 6.55 -17.81
C GLN A 8 -16.62 6.31 -16.31
N LEU A 9 -15.89 5.25 -15.98
CA LEU A 9 -15.51 4.94 -14.61
C LEU A 9 -14.46 5.93 -14.08
N ILE A 10 -13.44 6.26 -14.89
CA ILE A 10 -12.47 7.31 -14.56
C ILE A 10 -13.16 8.64 -14.31
N ALA A 11 -14.05 9.07 -15.21
CA ALA A 11 -14.78 10.33 -15.06
C ALA A 11 -15.63 10.37 -13.78
N HIS A 12 -16.29 9.26 -13.47
CA HIS A 12 -17.08 9.13 -12.24
C HIS A 12 -16.21 9.23 -10.98
N ILE A 13 -15.09 8.49 -10.93
CA ILE A 13 -14.17 8.48 -9.78
C ILE A 13 -13.56 9.87 -9.57
N THR A 14 -13.13 10.55 -10.65
CA THR A 14 -12.60 11.92 -10.57
C THR A 14 -13.63 12.87 -9.94
N SER A 15 -14.90 12.80 -10.36
CA SER A 15 -15.97 13.60 -9.76
C SER A 15 -16.19 13.28 -8.27
N MET A 16 -16.08 12.01 -7.85
CA MET A 16 -16.20 11.64 -6.43
C MET A 16 -15.03 12.14 -5.58
N ILE A 17 -13.81 12.20 -6.14
CA ILE A 17 -12.66 12.81 -5.46
C ILE A 17 -12.91 14.30 -5.21
N GLU A 18 -13.42 15.03 -6.20
CA GLU A 18 -13.76 16.45 -6.05
C GLU A 18 -14.79 16.67 -4.95
N VAL A 19 -15.91 15.93 -4.99
CA VAL A 19 -16.98 16.03 -3.98
C VAL A 19 -16.45 15.71 -2.58
N THR A 20 -15.65 14.66 -2.42
CA THR A 20 -15.12 14.28 -1.09
C THR A 20 -14.12 15.31 -0.55
N LYS A 21 -13.35 15.96 -1.41
CA LYS A 21 -12.43 17.06 -1.04
C LYS A 21 -13.17 18.35 -0.68
N GLU A 22 -14.30 18.64 -1.32
CA GLU A 22 -15.13 19.79 -0.93
C GLU A 22 -15.81 19.59 0.43
N VAL A 23 -16.28 18.35 0.69
CA VAL A 23 -16.93 17.96 1.95
C VAL A 23 -15.94 17.93 3.12
N SER A 24 -14.65 17.72 2.89
CA SER A 24 -13.63 17.69 3.96
C SER A 24 -13.25 19.08 4.53
N THR A 25 -13.93 20.15 4.09
CA THR A 25 -13.77 21.51 4.63
C THR A 25 -14.23 21.64 6.09
N ASP A 26 -13.73 22.66 6.79
CA ASP A 26 -13.73 22.74 8.26
C ASP A 26 -15.09 22.76 8.97
N ALA A 27 -16.19 22.85 8.24
CA ALA A 27 -17.54 23.02 8.78
C ALA A 27 -18.21 21.72 9.27
N LEU A 28 -17.65 20.53 9.01
CA LEU A 28 -18.28 19.25 9.39
C LEU A 28 -17.70 18.63 10.68
N PRO A 29 -18.52 17.88 11.45
CA PRO A 29 -18.03 17.10 12.59
C PRO A 29 -16.94 16.09 12.17
N ASP A 30 -15.94 15.88 13.03
CA ASP A 30 -14.73 15.08 12.73
C ASP A 30 -15.00 13.69 12.15
N ARG A 31 -16.06 13.01 12.61
CA ARG A 31 -16.46 11.70 12.09
C ARG A 31 -16.76 11.69 10.58
N TYR A 32 -17.26 12.80 10.04
CA TYR A 32 -17.54 12.95 8.61
C TYR A 32 -16.27 13.32 7.84
N LYS A 33 -15.35 14.09 8.44
CA LYS A 33 -14.04 14.39 7.86
C LYS A 33 -13.21 13.11 7.69
N ILE A 34 -13.15 12.26 8.72
CA ILE A 34 -12.43 10.97 8.66
C ILE A 34 -13.00 10.07 7.56
N ARG A 35 -14.33 10.00 7.44
CA ARG A 35 -14.97 9.23 6.36
C ARG A 35 -14.64 9.80 4.98
N ALA A 36 -14.73 11.11 4.81
CA ALA A 36 -14.39 11.77 3.54
C ALA A 36 -12.93 11.49 3.14
N LEU A 37 -11.98 11.57 4.08
CA LEU A 37 -10.58 11.24 3.84
C LEU A 37 -10.37 9.79 3.40
N ARG A 38 -11.04 8.84 4.05
CA ARG A 38 -10.98 7.41 3.67
C ARG A 38 -11.56 7.17 2.28
N ASP A 39 -12.69 7.79 1.99
CA ASP A 39 -13.35 7.65 0.70
C ASP A 39 -12.49 8.30 -0.41
N THR A 40 -11.90 9.49 -0.16
CA THR A 40 -10.90 10.12 -1.06
C THR A 40 -9.72 9.20 -1.33
N ALA A 41 -9.09 8.63 -0.30
CA ALA A 41 -7.95 7.73 -0.48
C ALA A 41 -8.33 6.48 -1.31
N THR A 42 -9.53 5.94 -1.09
CA THR A 42 -10.06 4.81 -1.86
C THR A 42 -10.23 5.17 -3.34
N TYR A 43 -10.81 6.34 -3.62
CA TYR A 43 -11.00 6.82 -4.98
C TYR A 43 -9.67 7.15 -5.67
N GLU A 44 -8.69 7.70 -4.96
CA GLU A 44 -7.36 7.97 -5.50
C GLU A 44 -6.62 6.67 -5.86
N ILE A 45 -6.71 5.63 -5.02
CA ILE A 45 -6.20 4.28 -5.34
C ILE A 45 -6.90 3.72 -6.58
N ALA A 46 -8.22 3.83 -6.65
CA ALA A 46 -9.00 3.32 -7.78
C ALA A 46 -8.65 4.07 -9.07
N LEU A 47 -8.51 5.40 -9.01
CA LEU A 47 -8.08 6.22 -10.15
C LEU A 47 -6.69 5.82 -10.60
N ALA A 48 -5.72 5.74 -9.69
CA ALA A 48 -4.35 5.32 -9.99
C ALA A 48 -4.31 3.92 -10.61
N THR A 49 -5.15 2.99 -10.14
CA THR A 49 -5.24 1.63 -10.70
C THR A 49 -5.81 1.65 -12.12
N LEU A 50 -6.80 2.51 -12.39
CA LEU A 50 -7.41 2.63 -13.72
C LEU A 50 -6.51 3.37 -14.71
N THR A 51 -5.71 4.33 -14.25
CA THR A 51 -4.83 5.13 -15.11
C THR A 51 -3.40 4.61 -15.16
N ALA A 52 -3.05 3.60 -14.37
CA ALA A 52 -1.73 2.98 -14.41
C ALA A 52 -1.41 2.48 -15.82
N GLU A 53 -0.20 2.77 -16.26
CA GLU A 53 0.38 2.18 -17.45
C GLU A 53 1.09 0.86 -17.06
N PRO A 54 1.04 -0.17 -17.92
CA PRO A 54 1.82 -1.37 -17.69
C PRO A 54 3.32 -1.06 -17.68
N VAL A 55 4.06 -1.71 -16.78
CA VAL A 55 5.52 -1.59 -16.66
C VAL A 55 6.26 -2.72 -17.38
N ALA A 56 5.54 -3.79 -17.71
CA ALA A 56 6.04 -4.92 -18.47
C ALA A 56 4.86 -5.68 -19.12
N TRP A 57 5.19 -6.59 -20.02
CA TRP A 57 4.27 -7.45 -20.74
C TRP A 57 4.77 -8.88 -20.67
N ASP A 58 3.89 -9.78 -20.25
CA ASP A 58 4.09 -11.22 -20.29
C ASP A 58 3.30 -11.78 -21.47
N TYR A 59 3.98 -12.43 -22.40
CA TYR A 59 3.35 -12.95 -23.62
C TYR A 59 4.10 -14.15 -24.19
N GLU A 60 3.49 -14.83 -25.16
CA GLU A 60 4.08 -15.92 -25.90
C GLU A 60 4.58 -15.45 -27.27
N TRP A 61 5.85 -15.72 -27.57
CA TRP A 61 6.49 -15.39 -28.85
C TRP A 61 6.83 -16.65 -29.64
N ALA A 62 6.50 -16.69 -30.93
CA ALA A 62 6.83 -17.83 -31.78
C ALA A 62 8.35 -17.88 -32.03
N SER A 63 8.97 -19.03 -31.74
CA SER A 63 10.41 -19.19 -31.96
C SER A 63 10.77 -19.58 -33.39
N CYS A 64 9.79 -19.95 -34.22
CA CYS A 64 9.97 -20.15 -35.66
C CYS A 64 8.70 -19.83 -36.44
N ILE A 65 8.87 -19.50 -37.72
CA ILE A 65 7.79 -19.29 -38.70
C ILE A 65 7.94 -20.35 -39.77
N THR A 66 6.87 -21.10 -40.02
CA THR A 66 6.81 -22.19 -41.02
C THR A 66 5.76 -21.89 -42.08
N CYS A 67 5.65 -22.75 -43.10
CA CYS A 67 4.59 -22.68 -44.11
C CYS A 67 3.17 -22.78 -43.51
N GLU A 68 3.05 -23.33 -42.30
CA GLU A 68 1.80 -23.45 -41.55
C GLU A 68 1.58 -22.28 -40.58
N GLY A 69 2.48 -21.30 -40.56
CA GLY A 69 2.44 -20.13 -39.69
C GLY A 69 3.43 -20.18 -38.50
N PRO A 70 3.27 -19.26 -37.53
CA PRO A 70 4.11 -19.18 -36.33
C PRO A 70 3.96 -20.42 -35.44
N GLN A 71 5.08 -20.98 -34.99
CA GLN A 71 5.16 -22.23 -34.26
C GLN A 71 6.12 -22.13 -33.06
N SER A 72 6.09 -23.14 -32.19
CA SER A 72 7.02 -23.31 -31.07
C SER A 72 7.08 -22.07 -30.16
N PHE A 73 5.94 -21.69 -29.60
CA PHE A 73 5.81 -20.50 -28.77
C PHE A 73 6.58 -20.62 -27.44
N LYS A 74 7.26 -19.55 -27.05
CA LYS A 74 7.98 -19.41 -25.79
C LYS A 74 7.45 -18.22 -25.02
N ARG A 75 7.29 -18.38 -23.71
CA ARG A 75 6.88 -17.30 -22.82
C ARG A 75 8.05 -16.33 -22.57
N VAL A 76 7.79 -15.05 -22.70
CA VAL A 76 8.76 -13.97 -22.50
C VAL A 76 8.13 -12.87 -21.65
N ILE A 77 8.97 -12.18 -20.88
CA ILE A 77 8.57 -11.00 -20.10
C ILE A 77 9.48 -9.87 -20.53
N GLU A 78 8.90 -8.81 -21.08
CA GLU A 78 9.63 -7.66 -21.60
C GLU A 78 9.05 -6.35 -21.11
N ARG A 79 9.87 -5.31 -21.13
CA ARG A 79 9.47 -3.94 -20.74
C ARG A 79 8.77 -3.18 -21.86
N GLU A 80 8.75 -3.72 -23.07
CA GLU A 80 8.07 -3.11 -24.20
C GLU A 80 6.90 -4.03 -24.59
N ALA A 81 5.80 -3.42 -25.03
CA ALA A 81 4.70 -4.18 -25.59
C ALA A 81 5.16 -4.91 -26.86
N PRO A 82 4.66 -6.12 -27.14
CA PRO A 82 4.92 -6.74 -28.43
C PRO A 82 4.42 -5.83 -29.55
N PRO A 83 5.19 -5.66 -30.64
CA PRO A 83 4.82 -4.73 -31.71
C PRO A 83 3.55 -5.19 -32.43
N GLU A 84 2.72 -4.25 -32.87
CA GLU A 84 1.40 -4.53 -33.45
C GLU A 84 1.44 -5.55 -34.60
N TRP A 85 2.41 -5.44 -35.50
CA TRP A 85 2.59 -6.38 -36.62
C TRP A 85 2.77 -7.84 -36.12
N ALA A 86 3.47 -8.05 -35.00
CA ALA A 86 3.68 -9.39 -34.46
C ALA A 86 2.40 -9.96 -33.84
N ILE A 87 1.52 -9.09 -33.33
CA ILE A 87 0.21 -9.49 -32.80
C ILE A 87 -0.71 -9.85 -33.96
N GLU A 88 -0.76 -9.01 -35.01
CA GLU A 88 -1.60 -9.22 -36.19
C GLU A 88 -1.23 -10.49 -36.96
N GLU A 89 0.07 -10.77 -37.09
CA GLU A 89 0.57 -11.99 -37.74
C GLU A 89 0.50 -13.24 -36.83
N GLY A 90 0.06 -13.08 -35.57
CA GLY A 90 -0.05 -14.16 -34.59
C GLY A 90 1.30 -14.68 -34.07
N GLN A 91 2.38 -13.93 -34.31
CA GLN A 91 3.72 -14.24 -33.82
C GLN A 91 3.86 -13.96 -32.32
N ALA A 92 3.13 -12.97 -31.80
CA ALA A 92 2.94 -12.68 -30.38
C ALA A 92 1.50 -12.97 -29.97
N ARG A 93 1.29 -13.70 -28.88
CA ARG A 93 -0.06 -14.04 -28.37
C ARG A 93 -0.10 -14.11 -26.84
N ASN A 94 -1.30 -14.27 -26.28
CA ASN A 94 -1.53 -14.37 -24.84
C ASN A 94 -0.92 -13.20 -24.05
N ILE A 95 -1.15 -11.96 -24.53
CA ILE A 95 -0.51 -10.76 -24.01
C ILE A 95 -1.17 -10.33 -22.70
N ILE A 96 -0.38 -10.28 -21.63
CA ILE A 96 -0.81 -9.90 -20.29
C ILE A 96 0.00 -8.66 -19.87
N PRO A 97 -0.63 -7.47 -19.75
CA PRO A 97 0.02 -6.30 -19.19
C PRO A 97 0.29 -6.50 -17.69
N LEU A 98 1.51 -6.22 -17.26
CA LEU A 98 1.94 -6.29 -15.86
C LEU A 98 2.04 -4.88 -15.30
N TYR A 99 1.39 -4.65 -14.16
CA TYR A 99 1.33 -3.35 -13.49
C TYR A 99 2.27 -3.34 -12.27
N PRO A 100 2.79 -2.16 -11.90
CA PRO A 100 3.61 -2.04 -10.71
C PRO A 100 2.78 -2.43 -9.48
N ALA A 101 3.36 -3.21 -8.57
CA ALA A 101 2.76 -3.42 -7.26
C ALA A 101 2.65 -2.05 -6.56
N PRO A 102 1.51 -1.72 -5.91
CA PRO A 102 1.43 -0.51 -5.13
C PRO A 102 2.54 -0.53 -4.06
N PRO A 103 3.24 0.61 -3.83
CA PRO A 103 4.22 0.68 -2.76
C PRO A 103 3.51 0.35 -1.44
N VAL A 104 4.02 -0.65 -0.73
CA VAL A 104 3.54 -0.95 0.63
C VAL A 104 3.67 0.35 1.43
N PRO A 105 2.59 0.86 2.06
CA PRO A 105 2.70 2.07 2.85
C PRO A 105 3.79 1.85 3.90
N ALA A 106 4.86 2.65 3.83
CA ALA A 106 5.83 2.73 4.91
C ALA A 106 5.09 3.34 6.10
N VAL A 107 4.54 2.48 6.96
CA VAL A 107 4.04 2.91 8.27
C VAL A 107 5.24 3.59 8.94
N PRO A 108 5.16 4.88 9.31
CA PRO A 108 6.24 5.55 10.00
C PRO A 108 6.60 4.73 11.23
N ASP A 109 7.86 4.35 11.35
CA ASP A 109 8.34 3.56 12.48
C ASP A 109 8.17 4.41 13.75
N ASN A 110 7.08 4.18 14.47
CA ASN A 110 6.72 4.87 15.71
C ASN A 110 7.48 4.26 16.92
N GLY A 111 8.68 3.72 16.68
CA GLY A 111 9.48 2.99 17.66
C GLY A 111 8.89 1.62 17.99
N ARG A 112 8.11 1.04 17.07
CA ARG A 112 7.38 -0.22 17.29
C ARG A 112 8.27 -1.42 17.06
N THR A 113 9.17 -1.37 16.08
CA THR A 113 10.19 -2.42 15.90
C THR A 113 11.11 -2.51 17.13
N GLU A 114 11.47 -1.35 17.71
CA GLU A 114 12.26 -1.30 18.94
C GLU A 114 11.52 -1.86 20.16
N PHE A 115 10.22 -1.57 20.29
CA PHE A 115 9.37 -2.14 21.32
C PHE A 115 9.27 -3.66 21.21
N GLU A 116 9.02 -4.19 20.02
CA GLU A 116 8.82 -5.63 19.80
C GLU A 116 10.11 -6.42 20.09
N ALA A 117 11.26 -5.88 19.70
CA ALA A 117 12.55 -6.45 20.05
C ALA A 117 12.76 -6.47 21.57
N TRP A 118 12.54 -5.33 22.25
CA TRP A 118 12.67 -5.22 23.71
C TRP A 118 11.70 -6.14 24.46
N TYR A 119 10.44 -6.21 24.03
CA TYR A 119 9.40 -7.01 24.69
C TYR A 119 9.65 -8.50 24.51
N GLY A 120 10.03 -8.92 23.29
CA GLY A 120 10.40 -10.32 23.02
C GLY A 120 11.59 -10.78 23.88
N GLU A 121 12.63 -9.95 23.96
CA GLU A 121 13.81 -10.25 24.79
C GLU A 121 13.47 -10.32 26.28
N ASN A 122 12.73 -9.33 26.82
CA ASN A 122 12.45 -9.26 28.27
C ASN A 122 11.37 -10.23 28.74
N CYS A 123 10.45 -10.62 27.87
CA CYS A 123 9.44 -11.63 28.19
C CYS A 123 9.91 -13.06 27.85
N GLY A 124 11.12 -13.22 27.30
CA GLY A 124 11.66 -14.53 26.91
C GLY A 124 10.86 -15.22 25.82
N LEU A 125 10.19 -14.45 24.96
CA LEU A 125 9.34 -14.95 23.90
C LEU A 125 10.16 -15.22 22.64
N SER A 126 9.85 -16.31 21.93
CA SER A 126 10.51 -16.64 20.67
C SER A 126 9.59 -17.42 19.74
N GLY A 127 9.87 -17.38 18.43
CA GLY A 127 9.14 -18.15 17.43
C GLY A 127 7.63 -17.88 17.45
N ALA A 128 6.83 -18.95 17.45
CA ALA A 128 5.37 -18.86 17.36
C ALA A 128 4.71 -18.12 18.54
N ASP A 129 5.31 -18.16 19.73
CA ASP A 129 4.79 -17.45 20.91
C ASP A 129 4.93 -15.93 20.73
N LEU A 130 6.01 -15.48 20.09
CA LEU A 130 6.26 -14.08 19.77
C LEU A 130 5.30 -13.57 18.68
N GLU A 131 5.09 -14.37 17.63
CA GLU A 131 4.17 -14.04 16.54
C GLU A 131 2.72 -13.93 17.03
N SER A 132 2.31 -14.84 17.93
CA SER A 132 0.98 -14.80 18.53
C SER A 132 0.78 -13.52 19.36
N GLU A 133 1.76 -13.18 20.20
CA GLU A 133 1.69 -12.03 21.10
C GLU A 133 1.65 -10.68 20.35
N PHE A 134 2.22 -10.64 19.14
CA PHE A 134 2.20 -9.47 18.25
C PHE A 134 1.05 -9.45 17.25
N ASN A 135 0.00 -10.25 17.46
CA ASN A 135 -1.25 -10.13 16.71
C ASN A 135 -1.93 -8.77 16.95
N ARG A 136 -2.43 -8.17 15.88
CA ARG A 136 -3.00 -6.82 15.88
C ARG A 136 -4.39 -6.80 15.26
N ASN A 137 -5.23 -5.87 15.71
CA ASN A 137 -6.53 -5.61 15.12
C ASN A 137 -6.41 -4.76 13.84
N ASP A 138 -7.54 -4.49 13.18
CA ASP A 138 -7.59 -3.69 11.94
C ASP A 138 -7.10 -2.24 12.15
N ASP A 139 -7.11 -1.73 13.39
CA ASP A 139 -6.57 -0.42 13.76
C ASP A 139 -5.06 -0.43 14.03
N GLY A 140 -4.42 -1.61 13.93
CA GLY A 140 -2.98 -1.78 14.15
C GLY A 140 -2.54 -1.75 15.61
N GLU A 141 -3.45 -1.97 16.56
CA GLU A 141 -3.19 -2.11 18.00
C GLU A 141 -3.06 -3.59 18.40
N TYR A 142 -2.20 -3.88 19.39
CA TYR A 142 -2.01 -5.25 19.88
C TYR A 142 -3.29 -5.80 20.52
N ILE A 143 -3.66 -7.03 20.15
CA ILE A 143 -4.88 -7.68 20.62
C ILE A 143 -4.67 -8.28 22.02
N TYR A 144 -3.48 -8.82 22.28
CA TYR A 144 -3.17 -9.46 23.56
C TYR A 144 -2.83 -8.42 24.63
N SER A 145 -3.41 -8.59 25.82
CA SER A 145 -3.31 -7.60 26.90
C SER A 145 -1.89 -7.35 27.37
N GLY A 146 -1.02 -8.36 27.33
CA GLY A 146 0.40 -8.24 27.69
C GLY A 146 1.12 -7.22 26.79
N ALA A 147 1.18 -7.50 25.49
CA ALA A 147 1.75 -6.59 24.51
C ALA A 147 1.03 -5.23 24.46
N ALA A 148 -0.30 -5.20 24.59
CA ALA A 148 -1.08 -3.96 24.54
C ALA A 148 -0.77 -3.01 25.72
N ASP A 149 -0.66 -3.53 26.94
CA ASP A 149 -0.37 -2.70 28.10
C ASP A 149 1.10 -2.31 28.17
N ALA A 150 2.01 -3.20 27.79
CA ALA A 150 3.43 -2.88 27.64
C ALA A 150 3.67 -1.80 26.57
N TRP A 151 2.91 -1.84 25.46
CA TRP A 151 2.98 -0.83 24.41
C TRP A 151 2.52 0.55 24.88
N LYS A 152 1.45 0.62 25.69
CA LYS A 152 1.03 1.90 26.31
C LYS A 152 2.11 2.46 27.23
N ALA A 153 2.71 1.61 28.06
CA ALA A 153 3.79 2.01 28.97
C ALA A 153 5.03 2.49 28.21
N TRP A 154 5.40 1.78 27.14
CA TRP A 154 6.51 2.15 26.25
C TRP A 154 6.31 3.53 25.64
N LYS A 155 5.14 3.80 25.04
CA LYS A 155 4.81 5.11 24.49
C LYS A 155 4.88 6.23 25.54
N ALA A 156 4.25 6.03 26.70
CA ALA A 156 4.25 7.01 27.77
C ALA A 156 5.67 7.29 28.30
N SER A 157 6.51 6.27 28.43
CA SER A 157 7.91 6.44 28.89
C SER A 157 8.73 7.31 27.93
N ARG A 158 8.53 7.14 26.61
CA ARG A 158 9.23 7.92 25.58
C ARG A 158 8.73 9.34 25.48
N GLU A 159 7.43 9.57 25.62
CA GLU A 159 6.87 10.92 25.70
C GLU A 159 7.48 11.71 26.87
N VAL A 160 7.66 11.07 28.04
CA VAL A 160 8.29 11.68 29.21
C VAL A 160 9.79 11.96 28.97
N MET A 161 10.53 11.03 28.36
CA MET A 161 11.95 11.24 28.06
C MET A 161 12.16 12.41 27.07
N ILE A 162 11.30 12.55 26.06
CA ILE A 162 11.34 13.66 25.09
C ILE A 162 10.97 15.00 25.74
N GLN A 163 10.10 15.00 26.76
CA GLN A 163 9.75 16.22 27.51
C GLN A 163 10.83 16.61 28.52
N GLY A 164 11.47 15.65 29.19
CA GLY A 164 12.56 15.89 30.14
C GLY A 164 13.81 16.51 29.52
N GLU A 165 14.10 16.22 28.25
CA GLU A 165 15.19 16.87 27.51
C GLU A 165 14.93 18.35 27.21
N LYS A 166 13.68 18.81 27.24
CA LYS A 166 13.33 20.23 27.02
C LYS A 166 13.46 21.09 28.28
N GLU A 167 13.54 20.50 29.47
CA GLU A 167 13.51 21.24 30.74
C GLU A 167 14.90 21.52 31.34
N VAL A 168 15.99 21.02 30.74
CA VAL A 168 17.36 21.33 31.20
C VAL A 168 17.83 22.67 30.59
N VAL A 169 17.26 23.77 31.06
CA VAL A 169 17.89 25.10 30.96
C VAL A 169 18.83 25.24 32.16
N PRO A 170 20.14 25.50 31.98
CA PRO A 170 21.04 25.68 33.11
C PRO A 170 20.64 26.93 33.89
N HIS A 171 20.44 26.76 35.19
CA HIS A 171 20.31 27.85 36.14
C HIS A 171 21.61 28.67 36.10
N GLU A 172 21.55 29.90 35.58
CA GLU A 172 22.60 30.88 35.79
C GLU A 172 22.79 31.04 37.30
N THR A 173 24.04 30.88 37.74
CA THR A 173 24.49 31.17 39.09
C THR A 173 25.08 32.57 39.05
N ASP A 174 24.49 33.48 39.83
CA ASP A 174 25.04 34.80 40.18
C ASP A 174 26.43 34.67 40.85
#